data_AF-Q0AYA2-F1
#
_entry.id   AF-Q0AYA2-F1
#
_cell.length_a   1.000
_cell.length_b   1.000
_cell.length_c   1.000
_cell.angle_alpha   90.00
_cell.angle_beta   90.00
_cell.angle_gamma   90.00
#
_symmetry.space_group_name_H-M   'P 1'
#
loop_
_entity.id
_entity.type
_entity.pdbx_description
1 polymer ?
#
loop_
_entity_poly.entity_id
_entity_poly.type
_entity_poly.pdbx_seq_one_letter_code
_entity_poly.pdbx_strand_id
1 'polypeptide(L)'
;MNINSDINVLGSLSDFSLISALLVEGKNNTNYQAYSNIKTNRSYKRFASAITNTLIKFTDPNMEYLIRDVFEHEGLSAHCLLLIFWNACVNNELLDYLNQKVYFPALYSGRAALKKDEVVACLQELKQSETAMQKWTDSTIETTASKYLTFLKKFNLMEGRVNKTIAPPVMSDKELILFIYWLLSVEPKTNLLESGWLPYCFLEKELFIQQIMQKRYMKFYNLQYSVNNLKIEPTFSYKELYHELG
;
A
#
# COMPACT_ATOMS: atom_id res chain seq x y z
N MET A 1 -6.10 -0.04 18.24
CA MET A 1 -6.06 0.02 16.76
C MET A 1 -7.47 -0.24 16.19
N ASN A 2 -7.88 0.38 15.08
CA ASN A 2 -9.09 -0.02 14.35
C ASN A 2 -8.83 -1.29 13.55
N ILE A 3 -9.21 -2.44 14.12
CA ILE A 3 -8.96 -3.75 13.50
C ILE A 3 -9.87 -3.97 12.30
N ASN A 4 -9.31 -3.84 11.09
CA ASN A 4 -9.97 -4.19 9.84
C ASN A 4 -9.39 -5.50 9.25
N SER A 5 -10.23 -6.54 9.21
CA SER A 5 -9.86 -7.86 8.66
C SER A 5 -10.02 -8.00 7.13
N ASP A 6 -10.21 -6.90 6.41
CA ASP A 6 -10.32 -6.87 4.94
C ASP A 6 -9.14 -7.55 4.23
N ILE A 7 -7.95 -7.61 4.86
CA ILE A 7 -6.79 -8.39 4.39
C ILE A 7 -7.19 -9.84 4.05
N ASN A 8 -8.09 -10.46 4.83
CA ASN A 8 -8.60 -11.81 4.58
C ASN A 8 -9.38 -11.91 3.26
N VAL A 9 -10.13 -10.87 2.94
CA VAL A 9 -10.91 -10.76 1.71
C VAL A 9 -9.98 -10.46 0.55
N LEU A 10 -9.14 -9.43 0.66
CA LEU A 10 -8.24 -9.00 -0.40
C LEU A 10 -7.21 -10.07 -0.78
N GLY A 11 -6.65 -10.78 0.21
CA GLY A 11 -5.77 -11.93 -0.02
C GLY A 11 -6.48 -13.15 -0.63
N SER A 12 -7.81 -13.12 -0.78
CA SER A 12 -8.61 -14.15 -1.44
C SER A 12 -9.05 -13.79 -2.86
N LEU A 13 -8.73 -12.59 -3.36
CA LEU A 13 -9.02 -12.20 -4.73
C LEU A 13 -8.33 -13.18 -5.70
N SER A 14 -9.00 -13.62 -6.75
CA SER A 14 -8.37 -14.42 -7.82
C SER A 14 -7.49 -13.53 -8.69
N ASP A 15 -8.04 -12.39 -9.09
CA ASP A 15 -7.50 -11.41 -10.02
C ASP A 15 -7.87 -9.99 -9.56
N PHE A 16 -7.47 -8.99 -10.34
CA PHE A 16 -7.72 -7.58 -10.03
C PHE A 16 -8.77 -6.91 -10.92
N SER A 17 -9.54 -7.66 -11.71
CA SER A 17 -10.49 -7.07 -12.66
C SER A 17 -11.56 -6.21 -11.98
N LEU A 18 -11.98 -6.63 -10.77
CA LEU A 18 -12.94 -5.88 -9.97
C LEU A 18 -12.38 -4.54 -9.47
N ILE A 19 -11.06 -4.44 -9.22
CA ILE A 19 -10.43 -3.17 -8.84
C ILE A 19 -10.51 -2.19 -10.02
N SER A 20 -10.16 -2.65 -11.23
CA SER A 20 -10.27 -1.84 -12.45
C SER A 20 -11.70 -1.34 -12.67
N ALA A 21 -12.69 -2.21 -12.56
CA ALA A 21 -14.10 -1.82 -12.73
C ALA A 21 -14.53 -0.75 -11.71
N LEU A 22 -14.13 -0.91 -10.44
CA LEU A 22 -14.47 0.04 -9.38
C LEU A 22 -13.72 1.39 -9.52
N LEU A 23 -12.52 1.39 -10.11
CA LEU A 23 -11.81 2.61 -10.47
C LEU A 23 -12.49 3.34 -11.64
N VAL A 24 -12.95 2.64 -12.68
CA VAL A 24 -13.62 3.27 -13.84
C VAL A 24 -15.01 3.83 -13.48
N GLU A 25 -15.85 3.02 -12.85
CA GLU A 25 -17.30 3.28 -12.84
C GLU A 25 -17.80 4.06 -11.61
N GLY A 26 -16.92 4.37 -10.65
CA GLY A 26 -17.32 4.94 -9.35
C GLY A 26 -18.27 4.00 -8.59
N LYS A 27 -18.86 4.42 -7.46
CA LYS A 27 -19.71 3.56 -6.61
C LYS A 27 -21.13 3.27 -7.15
N ASN A 28 -21.52 3.85 -8.29
CA ASN A 28 -22.94 4.04 -8.65
C ASN A 28 -23.47 3.14 -9.79
N ASN A 29 -22.67 2.28 -10.43
CA ASN A 29 -23.11 1.52 -11.60
C ASN A 29 -23.40 0.03 -11.29
N THR A 30 -24.65 -0.41 -11.29
CA THR A 30 -25.04 -1.73 -10.76
C THR A 30 -24.61 -2.97 -11.57
N ASN A 31 -23.86 -2.84 -12.68
CA ASN A 31 -23.56 -3.93 -13.61
C ASN A 31 -22.17 -4.59 -13.43
N TYR A 32 -21.54 -4.43 -12.27
CA TYR A 32 -20.18 -4.91 -11.98
C TYR A 32 -19.96 -6.43 -12.10
N GLN A 33 -21.02 -7.24 -12.07
CA GLN A 33 -20.92 -8.70 -12.21
C GLN A 33 -20.36 -9.11 -13.58
N ALA A 34 -20.56 -8.28 -14.62
CA ALA A 34 -20.02 -8.53 -15.95
C ALA A 34 -18.48 -8.52 -15.99
N TYR A 35 -17.84 -7.88 -15.01
CA TYR A 35 -16.39 -7.66 -14.99
C TYR A 35 -15.64 -8.53 -13.98
N SER A 36 -16.31 -9.51 -13.35
CA SER A 36 -15.66 -10.40 -12.38
C SER A 36 -16.06 -11.86 -12.58
N ASN A 37 -15.14 -12.78 -12.27
CA ASN A 37 -15.40 -14.21 -12.23
C ASN A 37 -16.15 -14.67 -10.96
N ILE A 38 -16.66 -13.73 -10.15
CA ILE A 38 -17.26 -14.01 -8.84
C ILE A 38 -18.69 -14.49 -9.01
N LYS A 39 -18.92 -15.79 -8.76
CA LYS A 39 -20.19 -16.47 -9.05
C LYS A 39 -21.38 -16.07 -8.16
N THR A 40 -21.14 -15.52 -6.96
CA THR A 40 -22.24 -15.24 -6.01
C THR A 40 -22.30 -13.77 -5.64
N ASN A 41 -23.52 -13.22 -5.55
CA ASN A 41 -23.75 -11.83 -5.14
C ASN A 41 -23.22 -11.56 -3.71
N ARG A 42 -23.29 -12.54 -2.81
CA ARG A 42 -22.74 -12.41 -1.45
C ARG A 42 -21.22 -12.23 -1.48
N SER A 43 -20.50 -13.09 -2.21
CA SER A 43 -19.05 -12.96 -2.36
C SER A 43 -18.69 -11.66 -3.05
N TYR A 44 -19.42 -11.30 -4.10
CA TYR A 44 -19.23 -10.04 -4.82
C TYR A 44 -19.31 -8.83 -3.87
N LYS A 45 -20.40 -8.68 -3.12
CA LYS A 45 -20.57 -7.58 -2.16
C LYS A 45 -19.45 -7.53 -1.14
N ARG A 46 -18.99 -8.69 -0.66
CA ARG A 46 -17.87 -8.80 0.27
C ARG A 46 -16.56 -8.27 -0.33
N PHE A 47 -16.23 -8.69 -1.55
CA PHE A 47 -15.01 -8.21 -2.24
C PHE A 47 -15.10 -6.73 -2.59
N ALA A 48 -16.22 -6.28 -3.19
CA ALA A 48 -16.42 -4.89 -3.54
C ALA A 48 -16.33 -3.98 -2.31
N SER A 49 -16.91 -4.39 -1.18
CA SER A 49 -16.79 -3.67 0.09
C SER A 49 -15.33 -3.57 0.56
N ALA A 50 -14.59 -4.68 0.59
CA ALA A 50 -13.20 -4.68 1.04
C ALA A 50 -12.30 -3.82 0.13
N ILE A 51 -12.47 -3.92 -1.19
CA ILE A 51 -11.76 -3.08 -2.17
C ILE A 51 -12.11 -1.61 -1.93
N THR A 52 -13.39 -1.29 -1.82
CA THR A 52 -13.86 0.09 -1.65
C THR A 52 -13.38 0.72 -0.35
N ASN A 53 -13.33 -0.05 0.74
CA ASN A 53 -12.99 0.48 2.06
C ASN A 53 -11.48 0.52 2.32
N THR A 54 -10.72 -0.36 1.68
CA THR A 54 -9.26 -0.48 1.90
C THR A 54 -8.47 0.06 0.72
N LEU A 55 -8.71 -0.42 -0.51
CA LEU A 55 -7.85 -0.11 -1.66
C LEU A 55 -8.14 1.24 -2.31
N ILE A 56 -9.42 1.60 -2.45
CA ILE A 56 -9.87 2.79 -3.20
C ILE A 56 -10.72 3.75 -2.36
N LYS A 57 -10.54 3.70 -1.04
CA LYS A 57 -11.00 4.76 -0.14
C LYS A 57 -9.93 5.85 -0.17
N PHE A 58 -10.33 7.09 -0.38
CA PHE A 58 -9.40 8.21 -0.42
C PHE A 58 -9.75 9.19 0.69
N THR A 59 -8.77 9.50 1.54
CA THR A 59 -8.89 10.54 2.57
C THR A 59 -8.40 11.89 2.06
N ASP A 60 -7.46 11.89 1.11
CA ASP A 60 -7.01 13.07 0.37
C ASP A 60 -7.53 13.00 -1.08
N PRO A 61 -8.35 13.98 -1.53
CA PRO A 61 -8.78 14.09 -2.92
C PRO A 61 -7.62 14.14 -3.92
N ASN A 62 -6.47 14.71 -3.55
CA ASN A 62 -5.30 14.76 -4.42
C ASN A 62 -4.78 13.36 -4.78
N MET A 63 -4.79 12.44 -3.80
CA MET A 63 -4.42 11.05 -4.03
C MET A 63 -5.45 10.29 -4.85
N GLU A 64 -6.74 10.61 -4.69
CA GLU A 64 -7.77 10.06 -5.58
C GLU A 64 -7.48 10.43 -7.04
N TYR A 65 -7.20 11.71 -7.31
CA TYR A 65 -6.85 12.15 -8.66
C TYR A 65 -5.62 11.43 -9.19
N LEU A 66 -4.52 11.43 -8.43
CA LEU A 66 -3.26 10.82 -8.88
C LEU A 66 -3.39 9.33 -9.19
N ILE A 67 -4.09 8.58 -8.32
CA ILE A 67 -4.29 7.14 -8.53
C ILE A 67 -5.16 6.87 -9.76
N ARG A 68 -6.22 7.66 -9.95
CA ARG A 68 -7.10 7.53 -11.11
C ARG A 68 -6.39 7.89 -12.41
N ASP A 69 -5.57 8.94 -12.39
CA ASP A 69 -4.84 9.43 -13.56
C ASP A 69 -3.76 8.44 -14.01
N VAL A 70 -2.99 7.90 -13.06
CA VAL A 70 -2.04 6.80 -13.33
C VAL A 70 -2.77 5.57 -13.88
N PHE A 71 -3.92 5.23 -13.32
CA PHE A 71 -4.73 4.10 -13.79
C PHE A 71 -5.30 4.32 -15.20
N GLU A 72 -5.75 5.53 -15.53
CA GLU A 72 -6.29 5.86 -16.85
C GLU A 72 -5.23 5.69 -17.95
N HIS A 73 -3.99 6.06 -17.65
CA HIS A 73 -2.89 6.02 -18.61
C HIS A 73 -2.14 4.68 -18.66
N GLU A 74 -1.98 3.99 -17.52
CA GLU A 74 -1.17 2.77 -17.43
C GLU A 74 -1.98 1.50 -17.10
N GLY A 75 -3.27 1.62 -16.82
CA GLY A 75 -4.07 0.54 -16.26
C GLY A 75 -3.57 0.12 -14.87
N LEU A 76 -3.77 -1.15 -14.50
CA LEU A 76 -3.18 -1.73 -13.27
C LEU A 76 -1.70 -2.10 -13.47
N SER A 77 -0.89 -1.11 -13.86
CA SER A 77 0.56 -1.23 -13.96
C SER A 77 1.21 -1.47 -12.59
N ALA A 78 2.51 -1.78 -12.57
CA ALA A 78 3.26 -1.87 -11.33
C ALA A 78 3.19 -0.57 -10.51
N HIS A 79 3.27 0.60 -11.16
CA HIS A 79 3.17 1.90 -10.50
C HIS A 79 1.78 2.12 -9.90
N CYS A 80 0.71 1.78 -10.64
CA CYS A 80 -0.66 1.88 -10.16
C CYS A 80 -0.88 0.97 -8.94
N LEU A 81 -0.42 -0.29 -9.02
CA LEU A 81 -0.51 -1.24 -7.92
C LEU A 81 0.25 -0.75 -6.69
N LEU A 82 1.42 -0.14 -6.87
CA LEU A 82 2.20 0.41 -5.77
C LEU A 82 1.47 1.55 -5.05
N LEU A 83 0.88 2.49 -5.79
CA LEU A 83 0.05 3.55 -5.23
C LEU A 83 -1.18 2.99 -4.48
N ILE A 84 -1.84 1.99 -5.05
CA ILE A 84 -2.97 1.32 -4.41
C ILE A 84 -2.53 0.60 -3.13
N PHE A 85 -1.34 -0.03 -3.12
CA PHE A 85 -0.77 -0.65 -1.93
C PHE A 85 -0.53 0.38 -0.83
N TRP A 86 0.10 1.50 -1.15
CA TRP A 86 0.33 2.58 -0.19
C TRP A 86 -0.99 3.14 0.36
N ASN A 87 -1.97 3.42 -0.50
CA ASN A 87 -3.31 3.85 -0.09
C ASN A 87 -4.01 2.79 0.80
N ALA A 88 -3.83 1.51 0.51
CA ALA A 88 -4.36 0.43 1.34
C ALA A 88 -3.81 0.43 2.76
N CYS A 89 -2.53 0.75 2.93
CA CYS A 89 -1.87 0.78 4.23
C CYS A 89 -2.38 1.95 5.09
N VAL A 90 -2.66 3.09 4.48
CA VAL A 90 -3.29 4.24 5.15
C VAL A 90 -4.70 3.89 5.64
N ASN A 91 -5.46 3.14 4.84
CA ASN A 91 -6.84 2.80 5.14
C ASN A 91 -7.02 1.59 6.06
N ASN A 92 -5.95 0.85 6.37
CA ASN A 92 -6.01 -0.38 7.17
C ASN A 92 -4.84 -0.45 8.17
N GLU A 93 -5.13 -0.06 9.42
CA GLU A 93 -4.14 -0.03 10.50
C GLU A 93 -3.52 -1.40 10.78
N LEU A 94 -4.26 -2.51 10.61
CA LEU A 94 -3.70 -3.85 10.77
C LEU A 94 -2.68 -4.17 9.65
N LEU A 95 -2.95 -3.72 8.42
CA LEU A 95 -2.03 -3.89 7.31
C LEU A 95 -0.75 -3.09 7.53
N ASP A 96 -0.87 -1.82 7.92
CA ASP A 96 0.30 -1.00 8.27
C ASP A 96 1.10 -1.61 9.42
N TYR A 97 0.42 -2.01 10.51
CA TYR A 97 1.07 -2.65 11.65
C TYR A 97 1.89 -3.87 11.24
N LEU A 98 1.33 -4.77 10.41
CA LEU A 98 2.05 -5.95 9.93
C LEU A 98 3.24 -5.56 9.03
N ASN A 99 3.11 -4.54 8.20
CA ASN A 99 4.24 -4.06 7.40
C ASN A 99 5.36 -3.54 8.30
N GLN A 100 5.04 -2.70 9.29
CA GLN A 100 5.99 -2.11 10.24
C GLN A 100 6.67 -3.14 11.15
N LYS A 101 5.92 -4.16 11.60
CA LYS A 101 6.42 -5.14 12.57
C LYS A 101 7.00 -6.40 11.95
N VAL A 102 6.67 -6.69 10.70
CA VAL A 102 7.03 -7.97 10.07
C VAL A 102 7.73 -7.77 8.73
N TYR A 103 7.08 -7.11 7.76
CA TYR A 103 7.64 -7.02 6.40
C TYR A 103 8.87 -6.11 6.32
N PHE A 104 8.80 -4.87 6.81
CA PHE A 104 9.94 -3.95 6.76
C PHE A 104 11.14 -4.44 7.57
N PRO A 105 10.99 -4.96 8.81
CA PRO A 105 12.12 -5.56 9.51
C PRO A 105 12.78 -6.69 8.72
N ALA A 106 11.99 -7.52 8.02
CA ALA A 106 12.55 -8.59 7.18
C ALA A 106 13.23 -8.04 5.91
N LEU A 107 12.63 -7.06 5.24
CA LEU A 107 13.16 -6.40 4.05
C LEU A 107 14.51 -5.72 4.34
N TYR A 108 14.55 -4.83 5.34
CA TYR A 108 15.72 -4.02 5.66
C TYR A 108 16.85 -4.79 6.36
N SER A 109 16.55 -5.96 6.95
CA SER A 109 17.59 -6.90 7.40
C SER A 109 18.16 -7.77 6.28
N GLY A 110 17.75 -7.56 5.02
CA GLY A 110 18.25 -8.29 3.86
C GLY A 110 17.79 -9.75 3.80
N ARG A 111 16.69 -10.09 4.47
CA ARG A 111 16.21 -11.48 4.50
C ARG A 111 15.57 -11.87 3.17
N ALA A 112 15.90 -13.06 2.69
CA ALA A 112 15.34 -13.59 1.44
C ALA A 112 13.86 -14.00 1.54
N ALA A 113 13.37 -14.33 2.74
CA ALA A 113 12.03 -14.89 2.92
C ALA A 113 11.40 -14.48 4.25
N LEU A 114 10.07 -14.40 4.22
CA LEU A 114 9.22 -14.14 5.38
C LEU A 114 8.26 -15.32 5.59
N LYS A 115 8.35 -15.96 6.76
CA LYS A 115 7.56 -17.15 7.08
C LYS A 115 6.20 -16.75 7.66
N LYS A 116 5.19 -17.58 7.38
CA LYS A 116 3.84 -17.45 7.96
C LYS A 116 3.87 -17.39 9.49
N ASP A 117 4.67 -18.25 10.11
CA ASP A 117 4.70 -18.39 11.58
C ASP A 117 5.20 -17.11 12.28
N GLU A 118 6.00 -16.29 11.59
CA GLU A 118 6.44 -14.98 12.11
C GLU A 118 5.28 -13.98 12.14
N VAL A 119 4.44 -14.00 11.10
CA VAL A 119 3.22 -13.19 11.05
C VAL A 119 2.22 -13.68 12.11
N VAL A 120 2.11 -15.00 12.30
CA VAL A 120 1.26 -15.61 13.36
C VAL A 120 1.72 -15.16 14.74
N ALA A 121 3.03 -15.24 15.02
CA ALA A 121 3.58 -14.78 16.29
C ALA A 121 3.27 -13.30 16.55
N CYS A 122 3.48 -12.44 15.55
CA CYS A 122 3.16 -11.02 15.63
C CYS A 122 1.66 -10.77 15.91
N LEU A 123 0.76 -11.50 15.23
CA LEU A 123 -0.68 -11.40 15.46
C LEU A 123 -1.12 -11.94 16.83
N GLN A 124 -0.47 -12.99 17.34
CA GLN A 124 -0.74 -13.53 18.69
C GLN A 124 -0.30 -12.54 19.78
N GLU A 125 0.83 -11.86 19.59
CA GLU A 125 1.27 -10.78 20.48
C GLU A 125 0.27 -9.62 20.46
N LEU A 126 -0.11 -9.15 19.26
CA LEU A 126 -1.11 -8.08 19.11
C LEU A 126 -2.46 -8.44 19.74
N LYS A 127 -2.88 -9.71 19.64
CA LYS A 127 -4.11 -10.21 20.27
C LYS A 127 -4.12 -10.05 21.80
N GLN A 128 -2.96 -10.03 22.45
CA GLN A 128 -2.88 -9.85 23.91
C GLN A 128 -3.23 -8.41 24.33
N SER A 129 -2.90 -7.42 23.50
CA SER A 129 -3.11 -5.99 23.79
C SER A 129 -4.37 -5.41 23.14
N GLU A 130 -4.81 -5.93 22.00
CA GLU A 130 -5.97 -5.39 21.25
C GLU A 130 -7.27 -6.17 21.54
N THR A 131 -8.18 -5.53 22.29
CA THR A 131 -9.47 -6.09 22.70
C THR A 131 -10.30 -6.66 21.53
N ALA A 132 -10.26 -6.00 20.38
CA ALA A 132 -11.00 -6.44 19.19
C ALA A 132 -10.50 -7.78 18.62
N MET A 133 -9.25 -8.17 18.91
CA MET A 133 -8.65 -9.44 18.47
C MET A 133 -8.76 -10.56 19.50
N GLN A 134 -9.09 -10.28 20.76
CA GLN A 134 -9.16 -11.31 21.82
C GLN A 134 -10.12 -12.46 21.48
N LYS A 135 -11.19 -12.18 20.70
CA LYS A 135 -12.18 -13.17 20.24
C LYS A 135 -11.73 -13.99 19.02
N TRP A 136 -10.60 -13.65 18.40
CA TRP A 136 -10.13 -14.38 17.22
C TRP A 136 -9.64 -15.76 17.63
N THR A 137 -10.10 -16.78 16.91
CA THR A 137 -9.58 -18.15 17.04
C THR A 137 -8.20 -18.25 16.42
N ASP A 138 -7.45 -19.29 16.77
CA ASP A 138 -6.14 -19.54 16.15
C ASP A 138 -6.27 -19.73 14.63
N SER A 139 -7.37 -20.34 14.17
CA SER A 139 -7.68 -20.46 12.74
C SER A 139 -7.85 -19.10 12.05
N THR A 140 -8.47 -18.11 12.71
CA THR A 140 -8.57 -16.74 12.19
C THR A 140 -7.20 -16.07 12.10
N ILE A 141 -6.34 -16.25 13.10
CA ILE A 141 -4.97 -15.72 13.11
C ILE A 141 -4.15 -16.33 11.96
N GLU A 142 -4.16 -17.65 11.85
CA GLU A 142 -3.48 -18.42 10.79
C GLU A 142 -3.94 -18.04 9.38
N THR A 143 -5.26 -17.86 9.23
CA THR A 143 -5.84 -17.39 7.97
C THR A 143 -5.37 -15.98 7.65
N THR A 144 -5.40 -15.08 8.62
CA THR A 144 -4.97 -13.68 8.45
C THR A 144 -3.49 -13.59 8.08
N ALA A 145 -2.63 -14.35 8.75
CA ALA A 145 -1.21 -14.45 8.41
C ALA A 145 -0.99 -14.93 6.97
N SER A 146 -1.68 -16.00 6.57
CA SER A 146 -1.57 -16.54 5.21
C SER A 146 -2.08 -15.57 4.15
N LYS A 147 -3.16 -14.83 4.46
CA LYS A 147 -3.78 -13.86 3.56
C LYS A 147 -2.97 -12.58 3.43
N TYR A 148 -2.33 -12.12 4.51
CA TYR A 148 -1.37 -11.02 4.48
C TYR A 148 -0.21 -11.31 3.52
N LEU A 149 0.43 -12.47 3.63
CA LEU A 149 1.54 -12.79 2.72
C LEU A 149 1.07 -12.96 1.26
N THR A 150 -0.17 -13.43 1.05
CA THR A 150 -0.76 -13.51 -0.30
C THR A 150 -1.07 -12.11 -0.84
N PHE A 151 -1.51 -11.20 0.02
CA PHE A 151 -1.72 -9.80 -0.30
C PHE A 151 -0.41 -9.14 -0.74
N LEU A 152 0.68 -9.25 0.03
CA LEU A 152 1.99 -8.71 -0.38
C LEU A 152 2.44 -9.23 -1.75
N LYS A 153 2.29 -10.54 -1.99
CA LYS A 153 2.59 -11.15 -3.29
C LYS A 153 1.79 -10.53 -4.44
N LYS A 154 0.50 -10.27 -4.22
CA LYS A 154 -0.39 -9.68 -5.23
C LYS A 154 0.03 -8.27 -5.63
N PHE A 155 0.69 -7.55 -4.72
CA PHE A 155 1.26 -6.23 -4.98
C PHE A 155 2.75 -6.27 -5.36
N ASN A 156 3.24 -7.42 -5.84
CA ASN A 156 4.62 -7.63 -6.31
C ASN A 156 5.70 -7.40 -5.24
N LEU A 157 5.35 -7.45 -3.94
CA LEU A 157 6.29 -7.30 -2.82
C LEU A 157 6.89 -8.65 -2.36
N MET A 158 6.30 -9.74 -2.82
CA MET A 158 6.73 -11.11 -2.55
C MET A 158 6.49 -12.00 -3.77
N GLU A 159 7.22 -13.11 -3.85
CA GLU A 159 7.08 -14.11 -4.89
C GLU A 159 6.95 -15.52 -4.32
N GLY A 160 6.73 -16.51 -5.18
CA GLY A 160 6.64 -17.91 -4.79
C GLY A 160 5.22 -18.36 -4.38
N ARG A 161 5.02 -19.69 -4.29
CA ARG A 161 3.71 -20.30 -3.98
C ARG A 161 3.68 -20.89 -2.58
N VAL A 162 4.64 -21.77 -2.29
CA VAL A 162 4.79 -22.45 -0.99
C VAL A 162 5.76 -21.66 -0.12
N ASN A 163 6.97 -21.44 -0.64
CA ASN A 163 7.97 -20.60 0.00
C ASN A 163 7.82 -19.19 -0.56
N LYS A 164 7.41 -18.25 0.29
CA LYS A 164 7.29 -16.85 -0.11
C LYS A 164 8.58 -16.12 0.14
N THR A 165 9.20 -15.66 -0.94
CA THR A 165 10.42 -14.85 -0.92
C THR A 165 10.07 -13.38 -1.01
N ILE A 166 10.86 -12.54 -0.37
CA ILE A 166 10.73 -11.09 -0.54
C ILE A 166 11.20 -10.76 -1.96
N ALA A 167 10.39 -9.99 -2.69
CA ALA A 167 10.79 -9.38 -3.95
C ALA A 167 11.06 -7.91 -3.64
N PRO A 168 12.33 -7.50 -3.43
CA PRO A 168 12.65 -6.13 -3.05
C PRO A 168 12.15 -5.17 -4.12
N PRO A 169 11.27 -4.22 -3.78
CA PRO A 169 10.82 -3.23 -4.75
C PRO A 169 12.00 -2.38 -5.20
N VAL A 170 12.14 -2.22 -6.52
CA VAL A 170 13.14 -1.32 -7.09
C VAL A 170 12.43 0.01 -7.36
N MET A 171 12.82 1.06 -6.64
CA MET A 171 12.26 2.39 -6.85
C MET A 171 12.92 3.07 -8.05
N SER A 172 12.22 3.13 -9.16
CA SER A 172 12.53 4.01 -10.29
C SER A 172 12.37 5.48 -9.93
N ASP A 173 12.89 6.38 -10.77
CA ASP A 173 12.68 7.83 -10.67
C ASP A 173 11.19 8.18 -10.52
N LYS A 174 10.34 7.54 -11.33
CA LYS A 174 8.88 7.75 -11.32
C LYS A 174 8.28 7.34 -9.97
N GLU A 175 8.61 6.15 -9.47
CA GLU A 175 8.09 5.65 -8.19
C GLU A 175 8.56 6.49 -7.00
N LEU A 176 9.79 6.98 -7.03
CA LEU A 176 10.30 7.86 -5.97
C LEU A 176 9.52 9.17 -5.92
N ILE A 177 9.22 9.77 -7.07
CA ILE A 177 8.42 11.02 -7.13
C ILE A 177 6.98 10.76 -6.67
N LEU A 178 6.37 9.67 -7.16
CA LEU A 178 5.04 9.24 -6.71
C LEU A 178 5.00 9.00 -5.19
N PHE A 179 6.05 8.39 -4.62
CA PHE A 179 6.18 8.19 -3.19
C PHE A 179 6.22 9.51 -2.42
N ILE A 180 6.97 10.52 -2.90
CA ILE A 180 7.04 11.83 -2.26
C ILE A 180 5.66 12.48 -2.21
N TYR A 181 4.94 12.50 -3.32
CA TYR A 181 3.59 13.05 -3.37
C TYR A 181 2.64 12.28 -2.45
N TRP A 182 2.70 10.95 -2.46
CA TRP A 182 1.92 10.15 -1.52
C TRP A 182 2.28 10.46 -0.07
N LEU A 183 3.57 10.53 0.29
CA LEU A 183 4.03 10.83 1.64
C LEU A 183 3.48 12.18 2.13
N LEU A 184 3.53 13.21 1.28
CA LEU A 184 3.01 14.53 1.58
C LEU A 184 1.48 14.56 1.79
N SER A 185 0.75 13.65 1.17
CA SER A 185 -0.71 13.53 1.35
C SER A 185 -1.12 12.86 2.67
N VAL A 186 -0.25 12.00 3.22
CA VAL A 186 -0.56 11.16 4.40
C VAL A 186 0.15 11.61 5.66
N GLU A 187 1.26 12.34 5.55
CA GLU A 187 2.06 12.80 6.68
C GLU A 187 1.61 14.20 7.13
N PRO A 188 0.96 14.32 8.31
CA PRO A 188 0.57 15.64 8.82
C PRO A 188 1.75 16.45 9.36
N LYS A 189 2.88 15.82 9.71
CA LYS A 189 4.04 16.52 10.25
C LYS A 189 4.79 17.27 9.14
N THR A 190 5.25 18.46 9.48
CA THR A 190 6.09 19.24 8.57
C THR A 190 7.48 18.62 8.37
N ASN A 191 8.03 17.96 9.39
CA ASN A 191 9.33 17.28 9.29
C ASN A 191 9.17 15.84 8.83
N LEU A 192 9.45 15.58 7.56
CA LEU A 192 9.27 14.27 6.95
C LEU A 192 10.26 13.21 7.48
N LEU A 193 11.36 13.62 8.13
CA LEU A 193 12.31 12.66 8.73
C LEU A 193 11.74 11.89 9.92
N GLU A 194 10.64 12.39 10.50
CA GLU A 194 9.92 11.79 11.63
C GLU A 194 8.67 11.03 11.20
N SER A 195 8.47 10.86 9.89
CA SER A 195 7.33 10.15 9.37
C SER A 195 7.45 8.65 9.60
N GLY A 196 6.39 8.05 10.13
CA GLY A 196 6.25 6.59 10.23
C GLY A 196 6.10 5.93 8.86
N TRP A 197 5.85 6.70 7.81
CA TRP A 197 5.62 6.23 6.45
C TRP A 197 6.90 6.13 5.61
N LEU A 198 8.05 6.62 6.10
CA LEU A 198 9.33 6.50 5.37
C LEU A 198 9.69 5.07 4.92
N PRO A 199 9.46 4.00 5.72
CA PRO A 199 9.73 2.63 5.30
C PRO A 199 9.02 2.20 4.01
N TYR A 200 7.95 2.88 3.62
CA TYR A 200 7.21 2.59 2.39
C TYR A 200 7.92 3.06 1.11
N CYS A 201 9.04 3.79 1.22
CA CYS A 201 9.89 4.08 0.06
C CYS A 201 10.80 2.91 -0.31
N PHE A 202 10.87 1.84 0.50
CA PHE A 202 11.72 0.67 0.29
C PHE A 202 13.23 0.98 0.15
N LEU A 203 13.65 2.16 0.59
CA LEU A 203 15.05 2.58 0.69
C LEU A 203 15.40 2.78 2.16
N GLU A 204 16.68 2.58 2.49
CA GLU A 204 17.23 3.06 3.76
C GLU A 204 17.14 4.59 3.82
N LYS A 205 16.96 5.14 5.01
CA LYS A 205 16.69 6.58 5.20
C LYS A 205 17.76 7.47 4.57
N GLU A 206 19.02 7.12 4.72
CA GLU A 206 20.15 7.85 4.17
C GLU A 206 20.14 7.82 2.63
N LEU A 207 19.83 6.67 2.05
CA LEU A 207 19.72 6.51 0.60
C LEU A 207 18.52 7.28 0.05
N PHE A 208 17.38 7.24 0.73
CA PHE A 208 16.21 8.04 0.39
C PHE A 208 16.56 9.53 0.31
N ILE A 209 17.18 10.08 1.36
CA ILE A 209 17.61 11.50 1.41
C ILE A 209 18.57 11.81 0.25
N GLN A 210 19.57 10.95 0.02
CA GLN A 210 20.51 11.12 -1.10
C GLN A 210 19.82 11.13 -2.46
N GLN A 211 18.81 10.28 -2.67
CA GLN A 211 18.08 10.21 -3.92
C GLN A 211 17.26 11.49 -4.16
N ILE A 212 16.45 11.90 -3.19
CA ILE A 212 15.54 13.05 -3.35
C ILE A 212 16.28 14.40 -3.47
N MET A 213 17.53 14.48 -3.00
CA MET A 213 18.37 15.67 -3.15
C MET A 213 18.97 15.82 -4.55
N GLN A 214 18.81 14.85 -5.44
CA GLN A 214 19.38 14.93 -6.78
C GLN A 214 18.69 16.02 -7.61
N LYS A 215 19.51 16.83 -8.31
CA LYS A 215 19.03 17.97 -9.12
C LYS A 215 17.93 17.60 -10.12
N ARG A 216 17.94 16.39 -10.66
CA ARG A 216 16.93 15.90 -11.61
C ARG A 216 15.50 15.91 -11.05
N TYR A 217 15.35 15.84 -9.73
CA TYR A 217 14.04 15.83 -9.08
C TYR A 217 13.55 17.21 -8.64
N MET A 218 14.43 18.22 -8.62
CA MET A 218 14.11 19.57 -8.14
C MET A 218 13.08 20.31 -9.02
N LYS A 219 12.77 19.78 -10.22
CA LYS A 219 11.66 20.28 -11.03
C LYS A 219 10.28 19.89 -10.47
N PHE A 220 10.20 18.80 -9.71
CA PHE A 220 8.94 18.26 -9.18
C PHE A 220 8.61 18.80 -7.80
N TYR A 221 9.61 19.22 -7.03
CA TYR A 221 9.41 19.76 -5.69
C TYR A 221 10.57 20.66 -5.26
N ASN A 222 10.25 21.59 -4.36
CA ASN A 222 11.22 22.32 -3.58
C ASN A 222 11.58 21.52 -2.33
N LEU A 223 12.87 21.41 -2.03
CA LEU A 223 13.37 20.64 -0.88
C LEU A 223 14.20 21.53 0.04
N GLN A 224 13.86 21.52 1.32
CA GLN A 224 14.65 22.14 2.39
C GLN A 224 15.13 21.05 3.33
N TYR A 225 16.45 20.87 3.40
CA TYR A 225 17.07 19.86 4.26
C TYR A 225 18.10 20.49 5.20
N SER A 226 17.98 20.16 6.47
CA SER A 226 18.98 20.39 7.51
C SER A 226 19.15 19.13 8.35
N VAL A 227 20.12 19.10 9.25
CA VAL A 227 20.57 17.91 9.99
C VAL A 227 19.40 17.04 10.51
N ASN A 228 18.36 17.66 11.07
CA ASN A 228 17.21 16.96 11.65
C ASN A 228 15.87 17.37 11.03
N ASN A 229 15.84 18.10 9.91
CA ASN A 229 14.60 18.57 9.34
C ASN A 229 14.58 18.42 7.82
N LEU A 230 13.57 17.73 7.30
CA LEU A 230 13.29 17.62 5.87
C LEU A 230 11.88 18.15 5.60
N LYS A 231 11.80 19.18 4.75
CA LYS A 231 10.55 19.70 4.22
C LYS A 231 10.57 19.61 2.70
N ILE A 232 9.45 19.21 2.13
CA ILE A 232 9.28 19.12 0.69
C ILE A 232 7.96 19.80 0.33
N GLU A 233 7.99 20.64 -0.70
CA GLU A 233 6.81 21.34 -1.22
C GLU A 233 6.65 20.98 -2.71
N PRO A 234 5.50 20.44 -3.15
CA PRO A 234 5.26 20.11 -4.55
C PRO A 234 5.37 21.33 -5.45
N THR A 235 6.01 21.17 -6.62
CA THR A 235 6.04 22.20 -7.67
C THR A 235 4.86 22.04 -8.62
N PHE A 236 4.51 20.81 -8.97
CA PHE A 236 3.32 20.48 -9.76
C PHE A 236 2.16 20.10 -8.84
N SER A 237 0.93 20.42 -9.24
CA SER A 237 -0.24 19.83 -8.60
C SER A 237 -0.32 18.33 -8.87
N TYR A 238 -1.09 17.60 -8.06
CA TYR A 238 -1.28 16.15 -8.24
C TYR A 238 -1.97 15.82 -9.57
N LYS A 239 -2.72 16.75 -10.16
CA LYS A 239 -3.39 16.61 -11.46
C LYS A 239 -2.44 16.81 -12.65
N GLU A 240 -1.35 17.52 -12.44
CA GLU A 240 -0.35 17.80 -13.47
C GLU A 240 0.80 16.80 -13.42
N LEU A 241 1.07 16.24 -12.23
CA LEU A 241 2.25 15.42 -11.95
C LEU A 241 2.47 14.31 -12.97
N TYR A 242 1.44 13.52 -13.29
CA TYR A 242 1.60 12.35 -14.16
C TYR A 242 2.09 12.72 -15.56
N HIS A 243 1.62 13.83 -16.12
CA HIS A 243 2.05 14.33 -17.43
C HIS A 243 3.53 14.75 -17.44
N GLU A 244 4.08 15.13 -16.29
CA GLU A 244 5.48 15.56 -16.13
C GLU A 244 6.44 14.40 -15.79
N LEU A 245 5.89 13.21 -15.50
CA LEU A 245 6.61 11.96 -15.25
C LEU A 245 6.96 11.19 -16.55
N GLY A 246 6.56 11.71 -17.71
CA GLY A 246 6.82 11.16 -19.05
C GLY A 246 8.25 11.35 -19.55
#